data_AF-A0A3A4NR76-F1
#
_entry.id   AF-A0A3A4NR76-F1
#
_cell.length_a   1.000
_cell.length_b   1.000
_cell.length_c   1.000
_cell.angle_alpha   90.00
_cell.angle_beta   90.00
_cell.angle_gamma   90.00
#
_symmetry.space_group_name_H-M   'P 1'
#
loop_
_entity.id
_entity.type
_entity.pdbx_description
1 polymer ?
#
loop_
_entity_poly.entity_id
_entity_poly.type
_entity_poly.pdbx_seq_one_letter_code
_entity_poly.pdbx_strand_id
1 'polypeptide(L)'
;MIFVTCPYCKSSGYITPPPADTILMGPCPICGEPVALYNSKVIGLRKKAAGDGKWGEQIQSLAKIIMEYINTQGAPMDEGSLERIIREAEDRVFETEKRPDNLPSSAISPSVRYPGASPITIEELEDFLKIDLNLLARKDYFDKFFG
;
A
#
# COMPACT_ATOMS: atom_id res chain seq x y z
N MET A 1 12.34 19.46 -19.95
CA MET A 1 13.01 18.66 -18.90
C MET A 1 12.99 19.47 -17.63
N ILE A 2 12.75 18.83 -16.49
CA ILE A 2 12.66 19.49 -15.18
C ILE A 2 13.75 18.93 -14.27
N PHE A 3 14.38 19.79 -13.47
CA PHE A 3 15.41 19.41 -12.52
C PHE A 3 14.77 19.08 -11.18
N VAL A 4 15.10 17.91 -10.65
CA VAL A 4 14.47 17.36 -9.45
C VAL A 4 15.54 16.83 -8.50
N THR A 5 15.35 17.04 -7.20
CA THR A 5 16.28 16.61 -6.15
C THR A 5 15.55 15.70 -5.17
N CYS A 6 16.11 14.51 -4.93
CA CYS A 6 15.57 13.59 -3.94
C CYS A 6 15.74 14.16 -2.52
N PRO A 7 14.67 14.20 -1.69
CA PRO A 7 14.75 14.72 -0.33
C PRO A 7 15.54 13.80 0.62
N TYR A 8 15.71 12.52 0.29
CA TYR A 8 16.41 11.54 1.13
C TYR A 8 17.91 11.49 0.88
N CYS A 9 18.33 11.15 -0.34
CA CYS A 9 19.73 10.97 -0.67
C CYS A 9 20.39 12.21 -1.30
N LYS A 10 19.62 13.29 -1.52
CA LYS A 10 20.08 14.53 -2.16
C LYS A 10 20.62 14.35 -3.59
N SER A 11 20.41 13.17 -4.19
CA SER A 11 20.69 12.97 -5.60
C SER A 11 19.78 13.87 -6.43
N SER A 12 20.33 14.42 -7.51
CA SER A 12 19.57 15.27 -8.43
C SER A 12 19.62 14.68 -9.83
N GLY A 13 18.58 14.95 -10.61
CA GLY A 13 18.43 14.42 -11.95
C GLY A 13 17.48 15.24 -12.79
N TYR A 14 17.46 14.93 -14.09
CA TYR A 14 16.51 15.49 -15.03
C TYR A 14 15.47 14.44 -15.38
N ILE A 15 14.21 14.85 -15.35
CA ILE A 15 13.11 14.00 -15.80
C ILE A 15 12.27 14.74 -16.83
N THR A 16 11.61 13.97 -17.68
CA THR A 16 10.61 14.52 -18.60
C THR A 16 9.40 14.94 -17.76
N PRO A 17 8.94 16.21 -17.88
CA PRO A 17 7.79 16.65 -17.12
C PRO A 17 6.58 15.78 -17.52
N PRO A 18 5.87 15.21 -16.54
CA PRO A 18 4.62 14.55 -16.83
C PRO A 18 3.58 15.59 -17.31
N PRO A 19 2.44 15.14 -17.87
CA PRO A 19 1.33 16.03 -18.20
C PRO A 19 0.91 16.88 -16.99
N ALA A 20 0.29 18.04 -17.25
CA ALA A 20 -0.26 18.87 -16.19
C ALA A 20 -1.18 18.03 -15.27
N ASP A 21 -1.17 18.33 -13.98
CA ASP A 21 -1.94 17.64 -12.93
C ASP A 21 -1.64 16.15 -12.76
N THR A 22 -0.52 15.66 -13.29
CA THR A 22 -0.08 14.27 -13.08
C THR A 22 0.89 14.18 -11.91
N ILE A 23 0.63 13.24 -11.01
CA ILE A 23 1.57 12.85 -9.94
C ILE A 23 2.28 11.57 -10.36
N LEU A 24 3.61 11.58 -10.30
CA LEU A 24 4.44 10.40 -10.46
C LEU A 24 4.87 9.89 -9.09
N MET A 25 4.55 8.65 -8.74
CA MET A 25 4.99 8.04 -7.47
C MET A 25 5.85 6.83 -7.76
N GLY A 26 6.97 6.72 -7.04
CA GLY A 26 7.86 5.58 -7.20
C GLY A 26 9.08 5.64 -6.30
N PRO A 27 9.89 4.57 -6.27
CA PRO A 27 11.14 4.57 -5.53
C PRO A 27 12.18 5.46 -6.24
N CYS A 28 12.98 6.17 -5.44
CA CYS A 28 14.17 6.84 -5.94
C CYS A 28 15.14 5.79 -6.53
N PRO A 29 15.66 5.98 -7.76
CA PRO A 29 16.57 5.00 -8.38
C PRO A 29 17.92 4.89 -7.66
N ILE A 30 18.27 5.87 -6.82
CA ILE A 30 19.55 5.91 -6.11
C ILE A 30 19.45 5.27 -4.73
N CYS A 31 18.45 5.64 -3.92
CA CYS A 31 18.33 5.15 -2.54
C CYS A 31 17.16 4.19 -2.29
N GLY A 32 16.28 3.98 -3.27
CA GLY A 32 15.11 3.10 -3.11
C GLY A 32 14.04 3.64 -2.14
N GLU A 33 14.17 4.89 -1.68
CA GLU A 33 13.17 5.56 -0.85
C GLU A 33 12.02 6.09 -1.72
N PRO A 34 10.76 5.94 -1.28
CA PRO A 34 9.62 6.39 -2.06
C PRO A 34 9.54 7.90 -2.14
N VAL A 35 9.28 8.37 -3.34
CA VAL A 35 9.10 9.78 -3.63
C VAL A 35 7.89 9.96 -4.54
N ALA A 36 7.16 11.05 -4.31
CA ALA A 36 6.14 11.54 -5.20
C ALA A 36 6.69 12.79 -5.91
N LEU A 37 6.44 12.90 -7.20
CA LEU A 37 6.74 14.07 -8.00
C LEU A 37 5.44 14.70 -8.48
N TYR A 38 5.28 15.97 -8.18
CA TYR A 38 4.20 16.79 -8.70
C TYR A 38 4.74 18.17 -9.08
N ASN A 39 4.38 18.64 -10.27
CA ASN A 39 4.67 19.99 -10.73
C ASN A 39 6.14 20.43 -10.52
N SER A 40 7.07 19.53 -10.89
CA SER A 40 8.52 19.73 -10.76
C SER A 40 9.08 19.72 -9.33
N LYS A 41 8.29 19.31 -8.34
CA LYS A 41 8.71 19.14 -6.94
C LYS A 41 8.69 17.69 -6.53
N VAL A 42 9.69 17.30 -5.73
CA VAL A 42 9.82 15.94 -5.18
C VAL A 42 9.46 15.98 -3.71
N ILE A 43 8.48 15.18 -3.33
CA ILE A 43 8.00 15.05 -1.96
C ILE A 43 8.36 13.64 -1.48
N GLY A 44 8.93 13.54 -0.30
CA GLY A 44 9.28 12.26 0.30
C GLY A 44 8.06 11.59 0.92
N LEU A 45 7.87 10.30 0.66
CA LEU A 45 6.80 9.51 1.26
C LEU A 45 7.32 8.72 2.47
N ARG A 46 6.52 8.58 3.52
CA ARG A 46 6.93 7.81 4.71
C ARG A 46 6.96 6.31 4.41
N LYS A 47 8.15 5.71 4.48
CA LYS A 47 8.30 4.26 4.64
C LYS A 47 7.93 3.90 6.08
N LYS A 48 6.76 3.31 6.32
CA LYS A 48 6.62 2.44 7.51
C LYS A 48 7.15 1.07 7.14
N ALA A 49 7.73 0.41 8.14
CA ALA A 49 8.11 -1.00 8.10
C ALA A 49 6.85 -1.87 7.98
N ALA A 50 6.20 -1.86 6.81
CA ALA A 50 5.20 -2.83 6.44
C ALA A 50 5.95 -3.98 5.77
N GLY A 51 6.03 -5.09 6.49
CA GLY A 51 6.61 -6.33 6.00
C GLY A 51 6.04 -6.70 4.63
N ASP A 52 6.96 -7.15 3.78
CA ASP A 52 6.76 -7.89 2.53
C ASP A 52 5.33 -7.92 1.96
N GLY A 53 5.09 -7.10 0.92
CA GLY A 53 4.15 -7.48 -0.15
C GLY A 53 3.19 -6.41 -0.68
N LYS A 54 2.80 -5.39 0.11
CA LYS A 54 1.66 -4.50 -0.26
C LYS A 54 2.03 -3.06 -0.65
N TRP A 55 3.31 -2.78 -0.86
CA TRP A 55 3.78 -1.43 -1.19
C TRP A 55 3.16 -0.84 -2.47
N GLY A 56 2.99 -1.67 -3.50
CA GLY A 56 2.35 -1.24 -4.76
C GLY A 56 0.89 -0.82 -4.57
N GLU A 57 0.14 -1.56 -3.74
CA GLU A 57 -1.27 -1.26 -3.44
C GLU A 57 -1.39 0.02 -2.58
N GLN A 58 -0.48 0.22 -1.63
CA GLN A 58 -0.44 1.43 -0.81
C GLN A 58 -0.14 2.67 -1.64
N ILE A 59 0.82 2.60 -2.57
CA ILE A 59 1.13 3.70 -3.50
C ILE A 59 -0.08 4.02 -4.39
N GLN A 60 -0.76 3.00 -4.91
CA GLN A 60 -1.96 3.21 -5.73
C GLN A 60 -3.11 3.85 -4.93
N SER A 61 -3.30 3.40 -3.69
CA SER A 61 -4.30 3.99 -2.79
C SER A 61 -3.99 5.45 -2.47
N LEU A 62 -2.73 5.75 -2.16
CA LEU A 62 -2.26 7.11 -1.92
C LEU A 62 -2.46 8.01 -3.16
N ALA A 63 -2.07 7.51 -4.33
CA ALA A 63 -2.25 8.21 -5.61
C ALA A 63 -3.71 8.53 -5.89
N LYS A 64 -4.61 7.59 -5.62
CA LYS A 64 -6.06 7.78 -5.81
C LYS A 64 -6.61 8.86 -4.89
N ILE A 65 -6.26 8.84 -3.60
CA ILE A 65 -6.70 9.85 -2.63
C ILE A 65 -6.20 11.23 -3.06
N ILE A 66 -4.92 11.35 -3.42
CA ILE A 66 -4.37 12.66 -3.78
C ILE A 66 -4.99 13.17 -5.09
N MET A 67 -5.23 12.30 -6.09
CA MET A 67 -5.94 12.68 -7.32
C MET A 67 -7.39 13.12 -7.05
N GLU A 68 -8.10 12.44 -6.15
CA GLU A 68 -9.47 12.83 -5.77
C GLU A 68 -9.49 14.21 -5.11
N TYR A 69 -8.49 14.53 -4.28
CA TYR A 69 -8.32 15.85 -3.67
C TYR A 69 -7.98 16.94 -4.70
N ILE A 70 -7.11 16.65 -5.67
CA ILE A 70 -6.77 17.60 -6.74
C ILE A 70 -8.01 17.89 -7.60
N ASN A 71 -8.77 16.85 -7.97
CA ASN A 71 -9.98 17.00 -8.78
C ASN A 71 -11.11 17.73 -8.04
N THR A 72 -11.20 17.61 -6.71
CA THR A 72 -12.23 18.30 -5.92
C THR A 72 -11.89 19.77 -5.64
N GLN A 73 -10.61 20.15 -5.63
CA GLN A 73 -10.20 21.52 -5.29
C GLN A 73 -10.03 22.46 -6.49
N GLY A 74 -9.94 21.94 -7.72
CA GLY A 74 -10.07 22.73 -8.96
C GLY A 74 -9.09 23.90 -9.15
N ALA A 75 -8.05 24.01 -8.32
CA ALA A 75 -7.12 25.13 -8.27
C ALA A 75 -5.67 24.64 -8.15
N PRO A 76 -4.69 25.40 -8.70
CA PRO A 76 -3.27 25.08 -8.57
C PRO A 76 -2.88 25.15 -7.09
N MET A 77 -2.67 23.97 -6.49
CA MET A 77 -2.28 23.87 -5.09
C MET A 77 -0.88 24.40 -4.86
N ASP A 78 -0.72 25.18 -3.79
CA ASP A 78 0.57 25.57 -3.28
C ASP A 78 1.26 24.37 -2.58
N GLU A 79 2.58 24.47 -2.44
CA GLU A 79 3.44 23.43 -1.87
C GLU A 79 3.00 22.98 -0.47
N GLY A 80 2.57 23.92 0.37
CA GLY A 80 2.11 23.62 1.72
C GLY A 80 0.80 22.83 1.75
N SER A 81 -0.09 23.06 0.77
CA SER A 81 -1.34 22.30 0.66
C SER A 81 -1.11 20.88 0.18
N LEU A 82 -0.20 20.68 -0.77
CA LEU A 82 0.10 19.33 -1.28
C LEU A 82 0.79 18.46 -0.23
N GLU A 83 1.76 18.98 0.52
CA GLU A 83 2.38 18.24 1.63
C GLU A 83 1.38 17.87 2.72
N ARG A 84 0.41 18.75 3.01
CA ARG A 84 -0.66 18.47 3.98
C ARG A 84 -1.58 17.37 3.48
N ILE A 85 -1.96 17.39 2.20
CA ILE A 85 -2.81 16.35 1.60
C ILE A 85 -2.08 15.02 1.54
N ILE A 86 -0.79 15.00 1.18
CA ILE A 86 0.02 13.77 1.20
C ILE A 86 0.08 13.23 2.63
N ARG A 87 0.33 14.06 3.65
CA ARG A 87 0.32 13.61 5.05
C ARG A 87 -1.05 13.12 5.51
N GLU A 88 -2.14 13.78 5.13
CA GLU A 88 -3.49 13.33 5.47
C GLU A 88 -3.85 12.01 4.77
N ALA A 89 -3.48 11.87 3.49
CA ALA A 89 -3.65 10.64 2.73
C ALA A 89 -2.82 9.49 3.31
N GLU A 90 -1.56 9.77 3.67
CA GLU A 90 -0.70 8.86 4.42
C GLU A 90 -1.38 8.44 5.72
N ASP A 91 -1.82 9.38 6.55
CA ASP A 91 -2.46 9.08 7.83
C ASP A 91 -3.73 8.25 7.66
N ARG A 92 -4.56 8.48 6.62
CA ARG A 92 -5.74 7.65 6.31
C ARG A 92 -5.38 6.23 5.88
N VAL A 93 -4.35 6.08 5.03
CA VAL A 93 -3.84 4.76 4.64
C VAL A 93 -3.24 4.04 5.85
N PHE A 94 -2.52 4.76 6.71
CA PHE A 94 -1.88 4.22 7.92
C PHE A 94 -2.83 3.95 9.08
N GLU A 95 -3.95 4.67 9.22
CA GLU A 95 -5.01 4.36 10.18
C GLU A 95 -5.85 3.15 9.73
N THR A 96 -5.97 2.92 8.43
CA THR A 96 -6.62 1.71 7.89
C THR A 96 -5.84 0.45 8.30
N GLU A 97 -4.51 0.52 8.42
CA GLU A 97 -3.68 -0.57 8.97
C GLU A 97 -3.67 -0.65 10.51
N LYS A 98 -4.19 0.38 11.20
CA LYS A 98 -4.20 0.47 12.67
C LYS A 98 -5.55 0.15 13.30
N ARG A 99 -6.58 -0.15 12.51
CA ARG A 99 -7.79 -0.77 13.05
C ARG A 99 -7.47 -2.22 13.39
N PRO A 100 -7.63 -2.67 14.66
CA PRO A 100 -7.82 -4.09 14.88
C PRO A 100 -9.03 -4.52 14.05
N ASP A 101 -8.93 -5.67 13.40
CA ASP A 101 -9.94 -6.32 12.55
C ASP A 101 -11.38 -6.11 13.02
N ASN A 102 -11.97 -5.00 12.61
CA ASN A 102 -13.42 -4.80 12.59
C ASN A 102 -13.81 -4.57 11.13
N LEU A 103 -13.50 -5.57 10.30
CA LEU A 103 -14.29 -5.81 9.12
C LEU A 103 -15.70 -6.17 9.60
N PRO A 104 -16.76 -5.48 9.13
CA PRO A 104 -18.10 -6.02 9.30
C PRO A 104 -18.10 -7.40 8.67
N SER A 105 -18.65 -8.37 9.41
CA SER A 105 -18.90 -9.76 9.02
C SER A 105 -19.54 -9.85 7.64
N SER A 106 -18.74 -9.72 6.59
CA SER A 106 -19.12 -10.08 5.23
C SER A 106 -18.84 -11.57 5.17
N ALA A 107 -19.90 -12.33 5.44
CA ALA A 107 -19.99 -13.77 5.36
C ALA A 107 -18.89 -14.38 4.47
N ILE A 108 -17.87 -14.92 5.12
CA ILE A 108 -16.88 -15.78 4.46
C ILE A 108 -17.69 -16.87 3.78
N SER A 109 -17.72 -16.85 2.45
CA SER A 109 -18.55 -17.77 1.69
C SER A 109 -18.12 -19.21 2.01
N PRO A 110 -19.08 -20.12 2.25
CA PRO A 110 -18.74 -21.50 2.57
C PRO A 110 -17.90 -22.12 1.44
N SER A 111 -17.10 -23.11 1.81
CA SER A 111 -16.20 -23.83 0.91
C SER A 111 -16.83 -24.08 -0.47
N VAL A 112 -16.12 -23.73 -1.54
CA VAL A 112 -16.54 -23.98 -2.94
C VAL A 112 -16.89 -25.46 -3.17
N ARG A 113 -16.30 -26.38 -2.40
CA ARG A 113 -16.58 -27.81 -2.46
C ARG A 113 -17.67 -28.28 -1.51
N TYR A 114 -17.90 -27.56 -0.41
CA TYR A 114 -18.87 -27.92 0.62
C TYR A 114 -19.73 -26.71 1.00
N PRO A 115 -20.80 -26.43 0.24
CA PRO A 115 -21.65 -25.25 0.45
C PRO A 115 -22.37 -25.21 1.80
N GLY A 116 -22.47 -26.37 2.48
CA GLY A 116 -23.07 -26.50 3.82
C GLY A 116 -22.04 -26.55 4.96
N ALA A 117 -20.76 -26.32 4.68
CA ALA A 117 -19.75 -26.24 5.74
C ALA A 117 -20.00 -24.99 6.59
N SER A 118 -19.86 -25.14 7.91
CA SER A 118 -19.83 -24.01 8.82
C SER A 118 -18.72 -23.03 8.40
N PRO A 119 -18.95 -21.71 8.51
CA PRO A 119 -17.89 -20.73 8.34
C PRO A 119 -16.72 -21.04 9.28
N ILE A 120 -15.49 -20.83 8.80
CA ILE A 120 -14.31 -20.98 9.65
C ILE A 120 -14.39 -20.01 10.82
N THR A 121 -14.16 -20.51 12.03
CA THR A 121 -14.11 -19.71 13.24
C THR A 121 -12.76 -18.98 13.34
N ILE A 122 -12.71 -17.93 14.15
CA ILE A 122 -11.47 -17.16 14.38
C ILE A 122 -10.42 -18.06 15.07
N GLU A 123 -10.86 -18.93 15.97
CA GLU A 123 -10.01 -19.90 16.68
C GLU A 123 -9.36 -20.89 15.69
N GLU A 124 -10.16 -21.47 14.78
CA GLU A 124 -9.66 -22.35 13.72
C GLU A 124 -8.69 -21.64 12.77
N LEU A 125 -8.94 -20.35 12.47
CA LEU A 125 -8.04 -19.56 11.63
C LEU A 125 -6.69 -19.32 12.32
N GLU A 126 -6.70 -18.98 13.61
CA GLU A 126 -5.46 -18.80 14.38
C GLU A 126 -4.65 -20.08 14.50
N ASP A 127 -5.31 -21.21 14.76
CA ASP A 127 -4.68 -22.52 14.84
C ASP A 127 -4.06 -22.91 13.50
N PHE A 128 -4.77 -22.66 12.39
CA PHE A 128 -4.24 -22.89 11.05
C PHE A 128 -2.97 -22.09 10.79
N LEU A 129 -2.95 -20.78 11.12
CA LEU A 129 -1.79 -19.93 10.87
C LEU A 129 -0.57 -20.31 11.74
N LYS A 130 -0.80 -20.66 13.00
CA LYS A 130 0.28 -20.96 13.95
C LYS A 130 0.82 -22.38 13.79
N ILE A 131 -0.05 -23.33 13.47
CA ILE A 131 0.26 -24.76 13.50
C ILE A 131 0.28 -25.31 12.09
N ASP A 132 -0.87 -25.39 11.43
CA ASP A 132 -1.03 -26.15 10.19
C ASP A 132 -0.21 -25.58 9.03
N LEU A 133 -0.10 -24.25 8.94
CA LEU A 133 0.70 -23.59 7.90
C LEU A 133 2.18 -24.01 7.98
N ASN A 134 2.71 -24.17 9.19
CA ASN A 134 4.07 -24.66 9.42
C ASN A 134 4.22 -26.16 9.13
N LEU A 135 3.13 -26.93 9.24
CA LEU A 135 3.10 -28.34 8.88
C LEU A 135 3.08 -28.54 7.36
N LEU A 136 2.39 -27.67 6.61
CA LEU A 136 2.37 -27.71 5.15
C LEU A 136 3.76 -27.48 4.52
N ALA A 137 4.66 -26.79 5.21
CA ALA A 137 6.04 -26.62 4.76
C ALA A 137 6.88 -27.90 4.88
N ARG A 138 6.42 -28.89 5.67
CA ARG A 138 7.10 -30.18 5.83
C ARG A 138 6.63 -31.16 4.77
N LYS A 139 7.56 -31.62 3.93
CA LYS A 139 7.29 -32.50 2.79
C LYS A 139 6.59 -33.81 3.20
N ASP A 140 7.06 -34.43 4.27
CA ASP A 140 6.50 -35.68 4.82
C ASP A 140 5.05 -35.52 5.30
N TYR A 141 4.71 -34.36 5.85
CA TYR A 141 3.35 -34.03 6.24
C TYR A 141 2.48 -33.75 5.01
N PHE A 142 2.98 -32.96 4.06
CA PHE A 142 2.24 -32.64 2.83
C PHE A 142 1.92 -33.91 2.03
N ASP A 143 2.93 -34.76 1.79
CA ASP A 143 2.78 -36.00 1.02
C ASP A 143 1.77 -36.97 1.69
N LYS A 144 1.64 -36.95 3.02
CA LYS A 144 0.69 -37.81 3.74
C LYS A 144 -0.79 -37.41 3.55
N PHE A 145 -1.06 -36.12 3.37
CA PHE A 145 -2.44 -35.59 3.31
C PHE A 145 -2.85 -35.14 1.91
N PHE A 146 -1.91 -34.86 1.01
CA PHE A 146 -2.16 -34.32 -0.33
C PHE A 146 -1.49 -35.11 -1.47
N GLY A 147 -0.57 -36.03 -1.17
CA GLY A 147 0.06 -36.94 -2.13
C GLY A 147 -0.70 -38.25 -2.28
#